data_AF-A0A7W6SFQ5-F1
#
_entry.id   AF-A0A7W6SFQ5-F1
#
_cell.length_a   1.000
_cell.length_b   1.000
_cell.length_c   1.000
_cell.angle_alpha   90.00
_cell.angle_beta   90.00
_cell.angle_gamma   90.00
#
_symmetry.space_group_name_H-M   'P 1'
#
loop_
_entity.id
_entity.type
_entity.pdbx_description
1 polymer ?
#
loop_
_entity_poly.entity_id
_entity_poly.type
_entity_poly.pdbx_seq_one_letter_code
_entity_poly.pdbx_strand_id
1 'polypeptide(L)' 'MLKIDVLQYLVEHGPGRTEVELAKAIHGDKGYQQQVNQDLALLLGKVTVTRRGEPWRYYPV' A
#
# COMPACT_ATOMS: atom_id res chain seq x y z
N MET A 1 14.81 -2.91 -5.55
CA MET A 1 13.52 -3.33 -6.15
C MET A 1 12.56 -3.59 -5.01
N LEU A 2 11.92 -2.57 -4.40
CA LEU A 2 11.27 -2.79 -3.08
C LEU A 2 10.37 -1.68 -2.48
N LYS A 3 10.13 -0.52 -3.12
CA LYS A 3 9.34 0.58 -2.46
C LYS A 3 8.36 1.30 -3.39
N ILE A 4 8.66 1.27 -4.68
CA ILE A 4 7.94 2.04 -5.70
C ILE A 4 6.61 1.34 -6.00
N ASP A 5 6.55 0.02 -5.95
CA ASP A 5 5.40 -0.77 -6.40
C ASP A 5 4.10 -0.43 -5.64
N VAL A 6 4.13 -0.24 -4.31
CA VAL A 6 2.92 0.10 -3.54
C VAL A 6 2.41 1.51 -3.86
N LEU A 7 3.30 2.51 -3.87
CA LEU A 7 2.93 3.88 -4.17
C LEU A 7 2.50 4.04 -5.64
N GLN A 8 3.29 3.46 -6.55
CA GLN A 8 2.99 3.43 -7.98
C GLN A 8 1.65 2.78 -8.23
N TYR A 9 1.36 1.63 -7.60
CA TYR A 9 0.07 0.97 -7.73
C TYR A 9 -1.08 1.86 -7.27
N LEU A 10 -0.95 2.52 -6.11
CA LEU A 10 -1.98 3.43 -5.60
C LEU A 10 -2.22 4.64 -6.52
N VAL A 11 -1.19 5.13 -7.20
CA VAL A 11 -1.29 6.24 -8.17
C VAL A 11 -1.91 5.79 -9.49
N GLU A 12 -1.51 4.63 -10.02
CA GLU A 12 -1.93 4.16 -11.34
C GLU A 12 -3.29 3.46 -11.34
N HIS A 13 -3.62 2.71 -10.27
CA HIS A 13 -4.79 1.83 -10.21
C HIS A 13 -5.87 2.31 -9.23
N GLY A 14 -5.67 3.50 -8.67
CA GLY A 14 -6.61 4.16 -7.78
C GLY A 14 -6.36 3.87 -6.29
N PRO A 15 -6.54 4.89 -5.43
CA PRO A 15 -6.30 4.79 -4.01
C PRO A 15 -7.45 4.11 -3.25
N GLY A 16 -7.36 4.12 -1.93
CA GLY A 16 -8.41 3.63 -1.05
C GLY A 16 -8.38 2.13 -0.86
N ARG A 17 -7.21 1.50 -0.98
CA ARG A 17 -7.03 0.05 -0.77
C ARG A 17 -6.53 -0.24 0.64
N THR A 18 -6.89 -1.40 1.17
CA THR A 18 -6.32 -1.97 2.41
C THR A 18 -4.99 -2.65 2.11
N GLU A 19 -4.22 -2.96 3.16
CA GLU A 19 -2.96 -3.70 3.04
C GLU A 19 -3.16 -5.06 2.34
N VAL A 20 -4.23 -5.78 2.68
CA VAL A 20 -4.56 -7.09 2.09
C VAL A 20 -4.87 -6.96 0.61
N GLU A 21 -5.67 -5.95 0.24
CA GLU A 21 -6.01 -5.69 -1.16
C GLU A 21 -4.75 -5.33 -1.97
N LEU A 22 -3.85 -4.52 -1.42
CA LEU A 22 -2.58 -4.16 -2.05
C LEU A 22 -1.64 -5.36 -2.20
N ALA A 23 -1.50 -6.18 -1.16
CA ALA A 23 -0.66 -7.38 -1.22
C ALA A 23 -1.13 -8.34 -2.32
N LYS A 24 -2.44 -8.57 -2.43
CA LYS A 24 -3.03 -9.39 -3.49
C LYS A 24 -2.83 -8.78 -4.87
N ALA A 25 -3.01 -7.46 -5.00
CA ALA A 25 -2.89 -6.79 -6.29
C ALA A 25 -1.46 -6.76 -6.82
N ILE A 26 -0.47 -6.56 -5.96
CA ILE A 26 0.93 -6.40 -6.35
C ILE A 26 1.65 -7.75 -6.47
N HIS A 27 1.36 -8.69 -5.56
CA HIS A 27 2.12 -9.93 -5.45
C HIS A 27 1.30 -11.21 -5.69
N GLY A 28 0.00 -11.09 -5.95
CA GLY A 28 -0.91 -12.23 -6.04
C GLY A 28 -1.08 -12.95 -4.70
N ASP A 29 -1.43 -14.24 -4.74
CA ASP A 29 -1.72 -15.04 -3.54
C ASP A 29 -0.46 -15.44 -2.72
N LYS A 30 0.72 -14.92 -3.06
CA LYS A 30 2.01 -15.38 -2.51
C LYS A 30 2.36 -14.87 -1.12
N GLY A 31 1.41 -14.30 -0.36
CA GLY A 31 1.58 -14.04 1.07
C GLY A 31 2.53 -12.88 1.45
N TYR A 32 2.84 -11.96 0.54
CA TYR A 32 3.75 -10.82 0.81
C TYR A 32 3.09 -9.64 1.55
N GLN A 33 2.04 -9.90 2.33
CA GLN A 33 1.35 -8.84 3.10
C GLN A 33 2.30 -8.16 4.10
N GLN A 34 3.21 -8.91 4.72
CA GLN A 34 4.18 -8.34 5.65
C GLN A 34 5.10 -7.30 4.98
N GLN A 35 5.47 -7.53 3.71
CA GLN A 35 6.28 -6.59 2.94
C GLN A 35 5.48 -5.32 2.62
N VAL A 36 4.23 -5.46 2.15
CA VAL A 36 3.34 -4.32 1.89
C VAL A 36 3.10 -3.50 3.16
N ASN A 37 2.93 -4.15 4.32
CA ASN A 37 2.81 -3.46 5.60
C ASN A 37 4.05 -2.62 5.93
N GLN A 38 5.26 -3.17 5.70
CA GLN A 38 6.52 -2.44 5.91
C GLN A 38 6.65 -1.24 4.97
N ASP A 39 6.27 -1.41 3.70
CA ASP A 39 6.31 -0.34 2.71
C ASP A 39 5.32 0.78 3.05
N LEU A 40 4.09 0.44 3.45
CA LEU A 40 3.08 1.41 3.88
C LEU A 40 3.50 2.16 5.14
N ALA A 41 4.11 1.48 6.13
CA ALA A 41 4.64 2.14 7.31
C ALA A 41 5.73 3.17 6.97
N LEU A 42 6.62 2.83 6.03
CA LEU A 42 7.64 3.75 5.54
C LEU A 42 7.03 4.95 4.79
N LEU A 43 6.05 4.71 3.92
CA LEU A 43 5.39 5.76 3.13
C LEU A 43 4.58 6.71 4.02
N LEU A 44 3.94 6.21 5.08
CA LEU A 44 3.28 7.03 6.10
C LEU A 44 4.28 7.93 6.83
N GLY A 45 5.43 7.39 7.23
CA GLY A 45 6.49 8.17 7.90
C GLY A 45 7.08 9.27 7.02
N LYS A 46 7.01 9.12 5.69
CA LYS A 46 7.45 10.12 4.70
C LYS A 46 6.35 11.07 4.24
N VAL A 47 5.12 10.91 4.75
CA VAL A 47 3.94 11.69 4.33
C VAL A 47 3.67 11.56 2.82
N THR A 48 4.03 10.42 2.23
CA THR A 48 3.78 10.14 0.80
C THR A 48 2.43 9.46 0.59
N VAL A 49 1.88 8.85 1.65
CA VAL A 49 0.51 8.34 1.70
C VAL A 49 -0.14 8.77 3.01
N THR A 50 -1.47 8.86 3.00
CA THR A 50 -2.33 8.96 4.19
C THR A 50 -3.19 7.71 4.30
N ARG A 51 -3.75 7.47 5.49
CA ARG A 51 -4.73 6.40 5.71
C ARG A 51 -6.01 6.92 6.35
N ARG A 52 -7.15 6.34 6.03
CA ARG A 52 -8.48 6.73 6.54
C ARG A 52 -9.35 5.50 6.82
N GLY A 53 -10.19 5.58 7.86
CA GLY A 53 -11.22 4.57 8.21
C GLY A 53 -10.71 3.29 8.87
N GLU A 54 -11.63 2.39 9.23
CA GLU A 54 -11.33 1.04 9.72
C GLU A 54 -12.16 0.01 8.92
N PRO A 55 -11.53 -0.94 8.19
CA PRO A 55 -10.08 -1.12 8.04
C PRO A 55 -9.40 0.07 7.33
N TRP A 56 -8.12 0.30 7.66
CA TRP A 56 -7.34 1.40 7.10
C TRP A 56 -7.24 1.29 5.57
N ARG A 57 -7.69 2.35 4.89
CA ARG A 57 -7.53 2.51 3.44
C ARG A 57 -6.49 3.57 3.13
N TYR A 58 -5.59 3.29 2.20
CA TYR A 58 -4.41 4.10 1.92
C TYR A 58 -4.59 4.96 0.66
N TYR A 59 -4.14 6.22 0.72
CA TYR A 59 -4.28 7.22 -0.33
C TYR A 59 -2.94 7.95 -0.53
N PRO A 60 -2.42 8.09 -1.76
CA PRO A 60 -1.32 9.01 -2.04
C PRO A 60 -1.67 10.43 -1.59
N VAL A 61 -0.65 11.16 -1.14
CA VAL A 61 -0.75 12.60 -0.83
C VAL A 61 -0.53 13.42 -2.09
#